data_AF-A0A1I1JSF2-F1
#
_entry.id   AF-A0A1I1JSF2-F1
#
_cell.length_a   1.000
_cell.length_b   1.000
_cell.length_c   1.000
_cell.angle_alpha   90.00
_cell.angle_beta   90.00
_cell.angle_gamma   90.00
#
_symmetry.space_group_name_H-M   'P 1'
#
loop_
_entity.id
_entity.type
_entity.pdbx_description
1 polymer ?
#
loop_
_entity_poly.entity_id
_entity_poly.type
_entity_poly.pdbx_seq_one_letter_code
_entity_poly.pdbx_strand_id
1 'polypeptide(L)' 'MVYCDTQEEIDHYWERLSAVPEAEQCGWLKDKFGISWQVVPSEMNEMMSKATPDQRARLTNAFLKMKKFDLEKLRQAYKG' A
#
# COMPACT_ATOMS: atom_id res chain seq x y z
N MET A 1 -4.17 -10.77 -3.58
CA MET A 1 -4.27 -9.32 -3.29
C MET A 1 -5.36 -9.14 -2.26
N VAL A 2 -5.12 -8.33 -1.24
CA VAL A 2 -6.08 -8.04 -0.17
C VAL A 2 -6.34 -6.53 -0.21
N TYR A 3 -7.61 -6.17 -0.32
CA TYR A 3 -8.05 -4.79 -0.25
C TYR A 3 -8.41 -4.45 1.19
N CYS A 4 -7.93 -3.31 1.67
CA CYS A 4 -8.16 -2.83 3.03
C CYS A 4 -8.76 -1.43 2.99
N ASP A 5 -9.80 -1.20 3.80
CA ASP A 5 -10.49 0.08 3.88
C ASP A 5 -9.90 0.97 4.98
N THR A 6 -9.29 0.36 6.01
CA THR A 6 -8.68 1.09 7.13
C THR A 6 -7.20 0.75 7.36
N GLN A 7 -6.52 1.61 8.12
CA GLN A 7 -5.11 1.39 8.45
C GLN A 7 -4.96 0.19 9.39
N GLU A 8 -5.93 -0.04 10.27
CA GLU A 8 -5.91 -1.21 11.16
C GLU A 8 -5.98 -2.53 10.37
N GLU A 9 -6.76 -2.59 9.29
CA GLU A 9 -6.80 -3.77 8.43
C GLU A 9 -5.47 -3.98 7.71
N ILE A 10 -4.87 -2.91 7.16
CA ILE A 10 -3.55 -2.98 6.53
C ILE A 10 -2.53 -3.53 7.53
N ASP A 11 -2.50 -2.97 8.74
CA ASP A 11 -1.57 -3.36 9.79
C ASP A 11 -1.79 -4.82 10.22
N HIS A 12 -3.04 -5.22 10.40
CA HIS A 12 -3.43 -6.57 10.76
C HIS A 12 -2.96 -7.63 9.75
N TYR A 13 -3.18 -7.39 8.46
CA TYR A 13 -2.72 -8.32 7.42
C TYR A 13 -1.20 -8.26 7.28
N TRP A 14 -0.60 -7.07 7.35
CA TRP A 14 0.84 -6.90 7.24
C TRP A 14 1.59 -7.66 8.34
N GLU A 15 1.19 -7.51 9.60
CA GLU A 15 1.85 -8.18 10.74
C GLU A 15 1.72 -9.71 10.69
N ARG A 16 0.64 -10.23 10.11
CA ARG A 16 0.39 -11.68 10.04
C ARG A 16 1.03 -12.35 8.85
N LEU A 17 1.09 -11.64 7.74
CA LEU A 17 1.56 -12.18 6.47
C LEU A 17 3.00 -11.80 6.18
N SER A 18 3.58 -10.77 6.81
CA SER A 18 4.97 -10.40 6.56
C SER A 18 5.92 -11.27 7.38
N ALA A 19 6.43 -12.33 6.76
CA ALA A 19 7.43 -13.22 7.35
C ALA A 19 8.82 -13.04 6.73
N VAL A 20 8.92 -12.40 5.57
CA VAL A 20 10.18 -12.20 4.82
C VAL A 20 10.38 -10.70 4.54
N PRO A 21 11.13 -9.96 5.39
CA PRO A 21 11.29 -8.51 5.28
C PRO A 21 11.96 -8.03 3.99
N GLU A 22 12.77 -8.87 3.33
CA GLU A 22 13.37 -8.53 2.04
C GLU A 22 12.38 -8.59 0.87
N ALA A 23 11.26 -9.30 1.04
CA ALA A 23 10.19 -9.36 0.04
C ALA A 23 9.21 -8.17 0.16
N GLU A 24 9.37 -7.32 1.16
CA GLU A 24 8.48 -6.20 1.43
C GLU A 24 8.77 -4.98 0.52
N GLN A 25 7.86 -4.66 -0.40
CA GLN A 25 7.99 -3.47 -1.26
C GLN A 25 6.66 -3.05 -1.86
N CYS A 26 6.28 -1.76 -1.79
CA CYS A 26 5.08 -1.22 -2.44
C CYS A 26 3.80 -2.03 -2.16
N GLY A 27 3.55 -2.38 -0.90
CA GLY A 27 2.40 -3.20 -0.48
C GLY A 27 2.58 -4.71 -0.68
N TRP A 28 3.66 -5.14 -1.35
CA TRP A 28 4.01 -6.55 -1.45
C TRP A 28 4.70 -7.01 -0.19
N LEU A 29 4.45 -8.26 0.18
CA LEU A 29 5.04 -8.97 1.30
C LEU A 29 4.94 -10.48 1.05
N LYS A 30 5.64 -11.28 1.84
CA LYS A 30 5.66 -12.74 1.68
C LYS A 30 5.47 -13.43 3.01
N ASP A 31 4.60 -14.43 3.03
CA ASP A 31 4.30 -15.21 4.22
C ASP A 31 5.33 -16.30 4.50
N LYS A 32 5.18 -16.97 5.65
CA LYS A 32 6.08 -18.03 6.10
C LYS A 32 6.09 -19.27 5.19
N PHE A 33 5.11 -19.38 4.29
CA PHE A 33 5.01 -20.47 3.31
C PHE A 33 5.60 -20.06 1.95
N GLY A 34 6.09 -18.82 1.83
CA GLY A 34 6.69 -18.30 0.61
C GLY A 34 5.69 -17.70 -0.37
N ILE A 35 4.41 -17.56 0.02
CA ILE A 35 3.36 -16.99 -0.84
C ILE A 35 3.47 -15.47 -0.82
N SER A 36 3.49 -14.87 -2.00
CA SER A 36 3.51 -13.42 -2.16
C SER A 36 2.09 -12.85 -2.05
N TRP A 37 1.92 -11.92 -1.12
CA TRP A 37 0.69 -11.17 -0.90
C TRP A 37 0.90 -9.71 -1.27
N GLN A 38 -0.17 -9.06 -1.69
CA GLN A 38 -0.19 -7.63 -1.90
C GLN A 38 -1.34 -7.06 -1.09
N VAL A 39 -1.03 -6.24 -0.10
CA VAL A 39 -1.99 -5.52 0.74
C VAL A 39 -2.10 -4.11 0.16
N VAL A 40 -3.28 -3.74 -0.32
CA VAL A 40 -3.52 -2.49 -1.05
C VAL A 40 -4.73 -1.78 -0.42
N PRO A 41 -4.67 -0.47 -0.16
CA PRO A 41 -5.84 0.25 0.31
C PRO A 41 -6.89 0.35 -0.79
N SER A 42 -8.16 0.08 -0.49
CA SER A 42 -9.26 0.14 -1.46
C SER A 42 -9.36 1.52 -2.13
N GLU A 43 -9.17 2.58 -1.36
CA GLU A 43 -9.20 3.95 -1.84
C GLU A 43 -8.03 4.29 -2.79
N MET A 44 -6.92 3.56 -2.75
CA MET A 44 -5.77 3.80 -3.62
C MET A 44 -6.17 3.63 -5.10
N ASN A 45 -7.02 2.65 -5.41
CA ASN A 45 -7.48 2.41 -6.78
C ASN A 45 -8.35 3.57 -7.28
N GLU A 46 -9.25 4.07 -6.43
CA GLU A 46 -10.09 5.23 -6.74
C GLU A 46 -9.26 6.50 -6.90
N MET A 47 -8.31 6.76 -6.00
CA MET A 47 -7.39 7.89 -6.10
C MET A 47 -6.58 7.86 -7.39
N MET A 48 -5.99 6.70 -7.74
CA MET A 48 -5.20 6.57 -8.97
C MET A 48 -6.04 6.76 -10.24
N SER A 49 -7.30 6.31 -10.22
CA SER A 49 -8.24 6.49 -11.33
C SER A 49 -8.68 7.95 -11.51
N LYS A 50 -8.96 8.65 -10.40
CA LYS A 50 -9.46 10.06 -10.42
C LYS A 50 -8.34 11.11 -10.41
N ALA A 51 -7.11 10.72 -10.08
CA ALA A 51 -5.96 11.62 -9.97
C ALA A 51 -5.62 12.33 -11.29
N THR A 52 -5.34 13.62 -11.19
CA THR A 52 -4.61 14.37 -12.22
C THR A 52 -3.19 13.80 -12.39
N PRO A 53 -2.50 14.09 -13.51
CA PRO A 53 -1.12 13.65 -13.72
C PRO A 53 -0.18 14.00 -12.56
N ASP A 54 -0.29 15.21 -12.00
CA ASP A 54 0.51 15.66 -10.85
C ASP A 54 0.18 14.90 -9.56
N GLN A 55 -1.10 14.65 -9.28
CA GLN A 55 -1.53 13.86 -8.13
C GLN A 55 -1.02 12.41 -8.24
N ARG A 56 -1.10 11.83 -9.44
CA ARG A 56 -0.58 10.50 -9.74
C ARG A 56 0.93 10.43 -9.52
N ALA A 57 1.67 11.45 -9.97
CA ALA A 57 3.11 11.54 -9.76
C ALA A 57 3.47 11.60 -8.27
N ARG A 58 2.72 12.37 -7.46
CA ARG A 58 2.92 12.44 -6.00
C ARG A 58 2.59 11.13 -5.30
N LEU A 59 1.44 10.52 -5.63
CA LEU A 59 1.06 9.21 -5.10
C LEU A 59 2.12 8.15 -5.43
N THR A 60 2.58 8.12 -6.69
CA THR A 60 3.63 7.21 -7.15
C THR A 60 4.92 7.42 -6.37
N ASN A 61 5.37 8.66 -6.21
CA ASN A 61 6.57 8.97 -5.42
C ASN A 61 6.43 8.59 -3.94
N ALA A 62 5.24 8.76 -3.37
CA ALA A 62 4.97 8.40 -1.97
C ALA A 62 5.03 6.88 -1.80
N PHE A 63 4.27 6.14 -2.61
CA PHE A 63 4.11 4.70 -2.43
C PHE A 63 5.36 3.91 -2.82
N LEU A 64 6.19 4.42 -3.75
CA LEU A 64 7.48 3.80 -4.13
C LEU A 64 8.52 3.81 -3.00
N LYS A 65 8.40 4.74 -2.06
CA LYS A 65 9.28 4.84 -0.88
C LYS A 65 8.76 4.03 0.31
N MET A 66 7.57 3.44 0.17
CA MET A 66 6.89 2.71 1.24
C MET A 66 7.01 1.21 1.01
N LYS A 67 7.26 0.49 2.10
CA LYS A 67 7.07 -0.97 2.15
C LYS A 67 5.59 -1.28 2.38
N LYS A 68 5.10 -0.93 3.56
CA LYS A 68 3.69 -0.96 3.95
C LYS A 68 3.01 0.35 3.57
N PHE A 69 1.81 0.27 3.01
CA PHE A 69 1.04 1.47 2.70
C PHE A 69 0.52 2.15 3.96
N ASP A 70 0.60 3.48 3.93
CA ASP A 70 0.09 4.37 4.97
C ASP A 70 -1.00 5.22 4.34
N LEU A 71 -2.25 4.94 4.71
CA LEU A 71 -3.43 5.60 4.17
C LEU A 71 -3.37 7.12 4.36
N GLU A 72 -2.91 7.59 5.51
CA GLU A 72 -2.82 9.02 5.78
C GLU A 72 -1.79 9.68 4.87
N LYS A 73 -0.59 9.09 4.73
CA LYS A 73 0.44 9.62 3.82
C LYS A 73 0.00 9.59 2.36
N LEU A 74 -0.73 8.55 1.93
CA LEU A 74 -1.29 8.47 0.58
C LEU A 74 -2.33 9.57 0.35
N ARG A 75 -3.25 9.78 1.30
CA ARG A 75 -4.23 10.88 1.25
C ARG A 75 -3.55 12.25 1.22
N GLN A 76 -2.50 12.45 2.01
CA GLN A 76 -1.70 13.68 2.00
C GLN A 76 -1.02 13.90 0.64
N ALA A 77 -0.35 12.88 0.10
CA ALA A 77 0.29 12.95 -1.21
C ALA A 77 -0.71 13.24 -2.34
N TYR A 78 -1.91 12.65 -2.26
CA TYR A 78 -2.99 12.91 -3.21
C TYR A 78 -3.51 14.35 -3.14
N LYS A 79 -3.71 14.87 -1.92
CA LYS A 79 -4.16 16.26 -1.73
C LYS A 79 -3.11 17.27 -2.18
N GLY A 80 -1.81 16.97 -1.96
CA GLY A 80 -0.68 17.80 -2.39
C GLY A 80 -0.48 19.01 -1.50
#